data_AF-A0A368BY16-F1
#
_entry.id   AF-A0A368BY16-F1
#
_cell.length_a   1.000
_cell.length_b   1.000
_cell.length_c   1.000
_cell.angle_alpha   90.00
_cell.angle_beta   90.00
_cell.angle_gamma   90.00
#
_symmetry.space_group_name_H-M   'P 1'
#
loop_
_entity.id
_entity.type
_entity.pdbx_description
1 polymer ?
#
loop_
_entity_poly.entity_id
_entity_poly.type
_entity_poly.pdbx_seq_one_letter_code
_entity_poly.pdbx_strand_id
1 'polypeptide(L)' 'MKCPNCKEELLKKQDKQFKPFCSERCRSLDLSNWLNEKNVISSEISHSED' A
#
# COMPACT_ATOMS: atom_id res chain seq x y z
N MET A 1 -7.40 -5.55 10.52
CA MET A 1 -6.30 -4.78 9.89
C MET A 1 -6.94 -3.83 8.89
N LYS A 2 -6.38 -2.63 8.68
CA LYS A 2 -6.95 -1.64 7.76
C LYS A 2 -6.30 -1.73 6.38
N CYS A 3 -7.09 -1.52 5.33
CA CYS A 3 -6.60 -1.39 3.96
C CYS A 3 -5.59 -0.23 3.89
N PRO A 4 -4.35 -0.44 3.40
CA PRO A 4 -3.34 0.63 3.33
C PRO A 4 -3.79 1.84 2.49
N ASN A 5 -4.58 1.60 1.43
CA ASN A 5 -5.00 2.63 0.49
C ASN A 5 -6.22 3.44 0.98
N CYS A 6 -7.33 2.79 1.35
CA CYS A 6 -8.58 3.49 1.74
C CYS A 6 -8.87 3.51 3.25
N LYS A 7 -8.06 2.82 4.07
CA LYS A 7 -8.18 2.71 5.53
C LYS A 7 -9.44 2.01 6.06
N GLU A 8 -10.27 1.43 5.21
CA GLU A 8 -11.39 0.57 5.63
C GLU A 8 -10.91 -0.69 6.35
N GLU A 9 -11.73 -1.21 7.25
CA GLU A 9 -11.43 -2.43 8.00
C GLU A 9 -11.55 -3.67 7.09
N LEU A 10 -10.49 -4.50 7.07
CA LEU A 10 -10.53 -5.75 6.34
C LEU A 10 -11.36 -6.79 7.10
N LEU A 11 -12.43 -7.27 6.48
CA LEU A 11 -13.23 -8.37 7.02
C LEU A 11 -12.42 -9.68 6.93
N LYS A 12 -12.49 -10.52 7.97
CA LYS A 12 -11.75 -11.80 7.99
C LYS A 12 -12.07 -12.70 6.78
N LYS A 13 -13.31 -12.62 6.28
CA LYS A 13 -13.83 -13.39 5.14
C LYS A 13 -13.55 -12.76 3.77
N GLN A 14 -12.94 -11.56 3.70
CA GLN A 14 -12.57 -10.99 2.40
C GLN A 14 -11.56 -11.88 1.70
N ASP A 15 -11.65 -11.86 0.37
CA ASP A 15 -10.80 -12.61 -0.53
C ASP A 15 -9.32 -12.41 -0.14
N LYS A 16 -8.65 -13.53 0.16
CA LYS A 16 -7.24 -13.50 0.55
C LYS A 16 -6.37 -13.03 -0.61
N GLN A 17 -6.86 -13.07 -1.85
CA GLN A 17 -6.13 -12.68 -3.05
C GLN A 17 -5.67 -11.22 -3.04
N PHE A 18 -6.45 -10.32 -2.44
CA PHE A 18 -6.13 -8.87 -2.48
C PHE A 18 -5.47 -8.34 -1.22
N LYS A 19 -5.30 -9.17 -0.17
CA LYS A 19 -4.65 -8.72 1.07
C LYS A 19 -3.23 -8.25 0.77
N PRO A 20 -2.79 -7.08 1.30
CA PRO A 20 -3.38 -6.31 2.41
C PRO A 20 -4.49 -5.31 2.04
N PHE A 21 -4.97 -5.27 0.80
CA PHE A 21 -6.01 -4.36 0.32
C PHE A 21 -7.43 -4.95 0.44
N CYS A 22 -8.45 -4.09 0.50
CA CYS A 22 -9.85 -4.53 0.60
C CYS A 22 -10.45 -5.01 -0.73
N SER A 23 -9.82 -4.67 -1.86
CA SER A 23 -10.29 -4.98 -3.22
C SER A 23 -9.16 -4.84 -4.24
N GLU A 24 -9.37 -5.39 -5.44
CA GLU A 24 -8.50 -5.19 -6.60
C GLU A 24 -8.29 -3.70 -6.94
N ARG A 25 -9.34 -2.88 -6.79
CA ARG A 25 -9.28 -1.44 -7.00
C ARG A 25 -8.23 -0.80 -6.09
N CYS A 26 -8.27 -1.10 -4.79
CA CYS A 26 -7.31 -0.53 -3.85
C CYS A 26 -5.88 -1.00 -4.11
N ARG A 27 -5.68 -2.25 -4.52
CA ARG A 27 -4.36 -2.76 -4.95
C ARG A 27 -3.82 -1.98 -6.15
N SER A 28 -4.67 -1.74 -7.15
CA SER A 28 -4.27 -1.06 -8.40
C SER A 28 -4.01 0.44 -8.19
N LEU A 29 -4.78 1.09 -7.31
CA LEU A 29 -4.55 2.48 -6.93
C LEU A 29 -3.26 2.65 -6.15
N ASP A 30 -2.94 1.74 -5.24
CA ASP A 30 -1.68 1.77 -4.50
C ASP A 30 -0.47 1.69 -5.46
N LEU A 31 -0.51 0.75 -6.41
CA LEU A 31 0.49 0.66 -7.47
C LEU A 31 0.58 1.96 -8.28
N SER A 32 -0.57 2.52 -8.68
CA SER A 32 -0.60 3.78 -9.43
C SER A 32 0.00 4.94 -8.63
N ASN A 33 -0.20 4.99 -7.31
CA ASN A 33 0.40 6.03 -6.47
C ASN A 33 1.93 5.93 -6.44
N TRP A 34 2.49 4.72 -6.43
CA TRP A 34 3.94 4.52 -6.56
C TRP A 34 4.46 4.92 -7.94
N LEU A 35 3.79 4.50 -9.01
CA LEU A 35 4.19 4.83 -10.39
C LEU A 35 4.13 6.33 -10.68
N ASN A 36 3.25 7.07 -10.00
CA ASN A 36 3.10 8.51 -10.15
C ASN A 36 3.79 9.30 -9.02
N GLU A 37 4.75 8.69 -8.31
CA GLU A 37 5.56 9.35 -7.27
C GLU A 37 4.75 10.05 -6.15
N LYS A 38 3.50 9.60 -5.92
CA LYS A 38 2.66 10.11 -4.82
C LYS A 38 3.08 9.52 -3.47
N ASN A 39 3.61 8.31 -3.49
CA ASN A 39 4.19 7.67 -2.32
C ASN A 39 5.69 7.98 -2.30
N VAL A 40 6.14 8.71 -1.28
CA VAL A 40 7.53 9.17 -1.13
C VAL A 40 8.02 8.84 0.28
N ILE A 41 9.26 8.35 0.38
CA ILE A 41 9.96 8.25 1.66
C ILE A 41 10.58 9.62 1.94
N SER A 42 10.13 10.27 3.01
CA SER A 42 10.53 11.66 3.31
C SER A 42 11.95 11.80 3.87
N SER A 43 12.57 10.71 4.30
CA SER A 43 13.93 10.72 4.82
C SER A 43 14.95 10.68 3.69
N GLU A 44 16.04 11.40 3.87
CA GLU A 44 17.21 11.29 2.98
C GLU A 44 17.80 9.88 3.03
N ILE A 45 18.31 9.42 1.89
CA ILE A 45 19.00 8.13 1.81
C ILE A 45 20.36 8.32 2.48
N SER A 46 20.50 7.83 3.71
CA SER A 46 21.81 7.73 4.35
C SER A 46 22.56 6.55 3.75
N HIS A 47 23.71 6.81 3.12
CA HIS A 47 24.66 5.77 2.80
C HIS A 47 25.36 5.38 4.11
N SER A 48 25.03 4.22 4.66
CA SER A 48 25.92 3.57 5.62
C SER A 48 27.06 2.94 4.82
N GLU A 49 28.24 3.53 4.90
CA GLU A 49 29.48 2.86 4.45
C GLU A 49 29.70 1.66 5.39
N ASP A 50 29.73 0.44 4.83
CA ASP A 50 30.14 -0.79 5.52
C ASP A 50 31.67 -0.82 5.72
#